data_AF-A0A8T5RMD3-F1
#
_entry.id   AF-A0A8T5RMD3-F1
#
_cell.length_a   1.000
_cell.length_b   1.000
_cell.length_c   1.000
_cell.angle_alpha   90.00
_cell.angle_beta   90.00
_cell.angle_gamma   90.00
#
_symmetry.space_group_name_H-M   'P 1'
#
loop_
_entity.id
_entity.type
_entity.pdbx_description
1 polymer ?
#
loop_
_entity_poly.entity_id
_entity_poly.type
_entity_poly.pdbx_seq_one_letter_code
_entity_poly.pdbx_strand_id
1 'polypeptide(L)'
;MNGDQKIIITATTADSLAYPEVNNWAQTDEKLIDDVVECYEAGAAVAHIHLPKGKEVETVKQIRERCDVIIQAGKSSEPIPQ
;
A
#
# COMPACT_ATOMS: atom_id res chain seq x y z
N MET A 1 -16.57 24.22 -0.91
CA MET A 1 -15.15 23.93 -1.14
C MET A 1 -14.68 24.86 -2.26
N ASN A 2 -13.62 25.62 -2.05
CA ASN A 2 -13.04 26.41 -3.14
C ASN A 2 -12.37 25.45 -4.13
N GLY A 3 -12.47 25.74 -5.44
CA GLY A 3 -11.96 24.88 -6.51
C GLY A 3 -10.44 24.64 -6.52
N ASP A 4 -9.70 25.31 -5.62
CA ASP A 4 -8.24 25.25 -5.52
C ASP A 4 -7.74 24.18 -4.53
N GLN A 5 -8.63 23.50 -3.80
CA GLN A 5 -8.22 22.45 -2.87
C GLN A 5 -7.76 21.19 -3.63
N LYS A 6 -6.54 20.75 -3.34
CA LYS A 6 -6.02 19.47 -3.85
C LYS A 6 -6.74 18.31 -3.16
N ILE A 7 -7.03 17.26 -3.92
CA ILE A 7 -7.60 16.00 -3.41
C ILE A 7 -6.44 15.07 -3.07
N ILE A 8 -6.48 14.47 -1.88
CA ILE A 8 -5.57 13.38 -1.50
C ILE A 8 -6.28 12.08 -1.83
N ILE A 9 -5.70 11.31 -2.75
CA ILE A 9 -6.15 9.97 -3.07
C ILE A 9 -5.30 8.99 -2.26
N THR A 10 -5.96 8.20 -1.41
CA THR A 10 -5.35 7.06 -0.73
C THR A 10 -5.76 5.78 -1.46
N ALA A 11 -4.79 5.08 -2.03
CA ALA A 11 -4.99 3.76 -2.63
C ALA A 11 -4.65 2.67 -1.60
N THR A 12 -5.57 1.73 -1.38
CA THR A 12 -5.33 0.56 -0.51
C THR A 12 -5.18 -0.67 -1.39
N THR A 13 -4.00 -1.28 -1.36
CA THR A 13 -3.69 -2.51 -2.13
C THR A 13 -3.58 -3.76 -1.26
N ALA A 14 -3.99 -3.64 0.01
CA ALA A 14 -3.96 -4.71 1.00
C ALA A 14 -5.04 -5.78 0.76
N ASP A 15 -4.82 -6.97 1.33
CA ASP A 15 -5.77 -8.08 1.36
C ASP A 15 -7.04 -7.73 2.16
N SER A 16 -8.16 -8.35 1.78
CA SER A 16 -9.45 -8.19 2.47
C SER A 16 -9.76 -9.40 3.34
N LEU A 17 -9.70 -9.23 4.67
CA LEU A 17 -10.14 -10.26 5.60
C LEU A 17 -11.66 -10.48 5.60
N ALA A 18 -12.43 -9.44 5.26
CA ALA A 18 -13.89 -9.52 5.20
C ALA A 18 -14.40 -10.29 3.98
N TYR A 19 -13.61 -10.30 2.90
CA TYR A 19 -13.94 -10.94 1.62
C TYR A 19 -12.72 -11.72 1.10
N PRO A 20 -12.36 -12.85 1.76
CA PRO A 20 -11.13 -13.59 1.46
C PRO A 20 -11.11 -14.23 0.05
N GLU A 21 -12.27 -14.36 -0.59
CA GLU A 21 -12.39 -14.82 -1.98
C GLU A 21 -11.93 -13.77 -3.00
N VAL A 22 -11.86 -12.50 -2.61
CA VAL A 22 -11.43 -11.39 -3.46
C VAL A 22 -9.91 -11.33 -3.46
N ASN A 23 -9.30 -11.73 -4.59
CA ASN A 23 -7.87 -11.92 -4.74
C ASN A 23 -7.24 -11.01 -5.81
N ASN A 24 -7.83 -9.84 -6.06
CA ASN A 24 -7.27 -8.83 -6.95
C ASN A 24 -6.15 -7.98 -6.31
N TRP A 25 -5.75 -8.30 -5.07
CA TRP A 25 -4.63 -7.69 -4.38
C TRP A 25 -3.31 -8.40 -4.72
N ALA A 26 -2.19 -7.69 -4.52
CA ALA A 26 -0.86 -8.19 -4.84
C ALA A 26 -0.40 -9.38 -3.99
N GLN A 27 -0.37 -10.58 -4.60
CA GLN A 27 -0.05 -11.85 -3.92
C GLN A 27 1.45 -12.08 -3.62
N THR A 28 2.35 -11.23 -4.12
CA THR A 28 3.81 -11.37 -3.94
C THR A 28 4.42 -10.02 -3.59
N ASP A 29 5.58 -10.04 -2.92
CA ASP A 29 6.30 -8.82 -2.53
C ASP A 29 6.62 -7.92 -3.74
N GLU A 30 7.04 -8.51 -4.86
CA GLU A 30 7.33 -7.80 -6.12
C GLU A 30 6.07 -7.13 -6.69
N LYS A 31 4.96 -7.88 -6.76
CA LYS A 31 3.68 -7.34 -7.22
C LYS A 31 3.16 -6.24 -6.31
N LEU A 32 3.42 -6.31 -5.00
CA LEU A 32 3.01 -5.28 -4.05
C LEU A 32 3.76 -3.98 -4.33
N ILE A 33 5.05 -4.06 -4.65
CA ILE A 33 5.87 -2.89 -5.00
C ILE A 33 5.38 -2.30 -6.33
N ASP A 34 5.14 -3.14 -7.33
CA ASP A 34 4.61 -2.70 -8.63
C ASP A 34 3.25 -2.00 -8.47
N ASP A 35 2.31 -2.62 -7.74
CA ASP A 35 0.97 -2.09 -7.52
C ASP A 35 0.99 -0.73 -6.79
N VAL A 36 1.91 -0.54 -5.84
CA VAL A 36 2.13 0.77 -5.18
C VAL A 36 2.63 1.82 -6.17
N VAL A 37 3.56 1.46 -7.05
CA VAL A 37 4.12 2.37 -8.05
C VAL A 37 3.06 2.72 -9.10
N GLU A 38 2.27 1.74 -9.55
CA GLU A 38 1.14 1.96 -10.47
C GLU A 38 0.08 2.88 -9.83
N CYS A 39 -0.24 2.70 -8.55
CA CYS A 39 -1.13 3.60 -7.81
C CYS A 39 -0.58 5.04 -7.77
N TYR A 40 0.73 5.20 -7.54
CA TYR A 40 1.38 6.50 -7.55
C TYR A 40 1.31 7.16 -8.94
N GLU A 41 1.65 6.42 -10.01
CA GLU A 41 1.58 6.91 -11.39
C GLU A 41 0.15 7.30 -11.80
N ALA A 42 -0.85 6.63 -11.24
CA ALA A 42 -2.27 6.95 -11.42
C ALA A 42 -2.75 8.18 -10.61
N GLY A 43 -1.91 8.73 -9.73
CA GLY A 43 -2.19 9.95 -8.96
C GLY A 43 -2.50 9.74 -7.47
N ALA A 44 -2.24 8.56 -6.92
CA ALA A 44 -2.33 8.34 -5.47
C ALA A 44 -1.27 9.15 -4.74
N ALA A 45 -1.69 9.91 -3.73
CA ALA A 45 -0.78 10.62 -2.83
C ALA A 45 -0.32 9.70 -1.68
N VAL A 46 -1.15 8.73 -1.31
CA VAL A 46 -0.90 7.78 -0.22
C VAL A 46 -1.17 6.36 -0.71
N ALA A 47 -0.28 5.43 -0.40
CA ALA A 47 -0.50 3.99 -0.55
C ALA A 47 -0.61 3.34 0.84
N HIS A 48 -1.76 2.75 1.14
CA HIS A 48 -1.94 1.91 2.33
C HIS A 48 -1.68 0.45 2.00
N ILE A 49 -0.66 -0.12 2.66
CA ILE A 49 -0.17 -1.47 2.38
C ILE A 49 0.12 -2.24 3.66
N HIS A 50 -0.02 -3.56 3.57
CA HIS A 50 0.46 -4.50 4.57
C HIS A 50 1.87 -4.94 4.20
N LEU A 51 2.89 -4.48 4.95
CA LEU A 51 4.27 -4.83 4.64
C LEU A 51 4.55 -6.32 4.94
N PRO A 52 5.36 -7.01 4.10
CA PRO A 52 5.78 -8.38 4.36
C PRO A 52 6.66 -8.45 5.61
N LYS A 53 6.39 -9.43 6.49
CA LYS A 53 7.12 -9.60 7.75
C LYS A 53 8.61 -9.86 7.51
N GLY A 54 9.46 -9.11 8.20
CA GLY A 54 10.92 -9.25 8.10
C GLY A 54 11.52 -8.68 6.82
N LYS A 55 10.72 -8.06 5.95
CA LYS A 55 11.17 -7.38 4.73
C LYS A 55 10.70 -5.92 4.66
N GLU A 56 10.15 -5.38 5.74
CA GLU A 56 9.51 -4.07 5.78
C GLU A 56 10.44 -2.96 5.27
N VAL A 57 11.68 -2.94 5.76
CA VAL A 57 12.69 -1.95 5.36
C VAL A 57 13.07 -2.10 3.89
N GLU A 58 13.22 -3.33 3.42
CA GLU A 58 13.63 -3.62 2.04
C GLU A 58 12.52 -3.27 1.05
N THR A 59 11.29 -3.68 1.34
CA THR A 59 10.11 -3.31 0.54
C THR A 59 9.94 -1.80 0.46
N VAL A 60 10.09 -1.07 1.58
CA VAL A 60 10.02 0.40 1.57
C VAL A 60 11.14 1.01 0.75
N LYS A 61 12.38 0.51 0.84
CA LYS A 61 13.50 1.00 0.01
C LYS A 61 13.21 0.84 -1.48
N GLN A 62 12.75 -0.34 -1.91
CA GLN A 62 12.45 -0.61 -3.31
C GLN A 62 11.32 0.27 -3.85
N ILE A 63 10.28 0.56 -3.04
CA ILE A 63 9.24 1.53 -3.40
C ILE A 63 9.86 2.94 -3.56
N ARG A 64 10.71 3.34 -2.61
CA ARG A 64 11.34 4.68 -2.57
C ARG A 64 12.35 4.92 -3.70
N GLU A 65 12.93 3.86 -4.25
CA GLU A 65 13.77 3.94 -5.46
C GLU A 65 12.95 4.27 -6.71
N ARG A 66 11.63 4.07 -6.68
CA ARG A 66 10.74 4.22 -7.85
C ARG A 66 9.77 5.39 -7.75
N CYS A 67 9.33 5.76 -6.55
CA CYS A 67 8.37 6.86 -6.36
C CYS A 67 8.44 7.50 -4.96
N ASP A 68 7.78 8.66 -4.82
CA ASP A 68 7.75 9.46 -3.59
C ASP A 68 6.42 9.36 -2.81
N VAL A 69 5.51 8.46 -3.21
CA VAL A 69 4.21 8.23 -2.55
C VAL A 69 4.31 8.14 -1.02
N ILE A 70 3.37 8.70 -0.28
CA ILE A 70 3.33 8.51 1.18
C ILE A 70 2.95 7.06 1.46
N ILE A 71 3.79 6.34 2.21
CA ILE A 71 3.53 4.94 2.57
C ILE A 71 2.84 4.91 3.93
N GLN A 72 1.58 4.49 3.96
CA GLN A 72 0.83 4.21 5.19
C GLN A 72 0.93 2.71 5.49
N ALA A 73 2.04 2.30 6.09
CA ALA A 73 2.25 0.91 6.49
C ALA A 73 1.42 0.56 7.72
N GLY A 74 0.67 -0.54 7.66
CA GLY A 74 -0.06 -1.06 8.82
C GLY A 74 -0.29 -2.56 8.69
N LYS A 75 -0.67 -3.21 9.79
CA LYS A 75 -1.21 -4.56 9.77
C LYS A 75 -2.21 -4.68 10.91
N SER A 76 -3.46 -4.34 10.62
CA SER A 76 -4.55 -4.34 11.61
C SER A 76 -4.88 -5.74 12.16
N SER A 77 -4.28 -6.77 11.56
CA SER A 77 -4.55 -8.19 11.77
C SER A 77 -3.42 -8.97 12.43
N GLU A 78 -2.35 -8.30 12.91
CA GLU A 78 -1.38 -8.98 13.76
C GLU A 78 -2.06 -9.40 15.08
N PRO A 79 -2.10 -10.70 15.40
CA PRO A 79 -2.59 -11.13 16.70
C PRO A 79 -1.67 -10.58 17.79
N ILE A 80 -2.26 -9.98 18.82
CA ILE A 80 -1.54 -9.58 20.03
C ILE A 80 -1.10 -10.89 20.73
N PRO A 81 0.18 -11.05 21.09
CA PRO A 81 0.63 -12.20 21.87
C PRO A 81 -0.23 -12.35 23.13
N GLN A 82 -0.70 -13.56 23.43
CA GLN A 82 -1.39 -13.86 24.69
C GLN A 82 -0.43 -13.84 25.88
#